data_AF-A0A4Q5Y2F4-F1
#
_entry.id   AF-A0A4Q5Y2F4-F1
#
_cell.length_a   1.000
_cell.length_b   1.000
_cell.length_c   1.000
_cell.angle_alpha   90.00
_cell.angle_beta   90.00
_cell.angle_gamma   90.00
#
_symmetry.space_group_name_H-M   'P 1'
#
loop_
_entity.id
_entity.type
_entity.pdbx_description
1 polymer ?
#
loop_
_entity_poly.entity_id
_entity_poly.type
_entity_poly.pdbx_seq_one_letter_code
_entity_poly.pdbx_strand_id
1 'polypeptide(L)'
;MNYISEINHFYDWLETNPVSDSAIALWHALMHINNKCGWKPEFSVSISTIQNKTGLSKSSILRARTALAEAGRITFASREGQKSAMYSLIACHIGAQRFVLEQSTRNGRCKNH
;
A
#
# COMPACT_ATOMS: atom_id res chain seq x y z
N MET A 1 13.88 -10.00 0.46
CA MET A 1 13.67 -8.63 -0.06
C MET A 1 14.87 -7.78 0.39
N ASN A 2 15.44 -6.92 -0.46
CA ASN A 2 16.55 -6.02 -0.07
C ASN A 2 16.00 -4.59 0.05
N TYR A 3 16.13 -3.99 1.24
CA TYR A 3 15.56 -2.68 1.56
C TYR A 3 16.05 -1.57 0.62
N ILE A 4 17.34 -1.53 0.33
CA ILE A 4 17.94 -0.47 -0.50
C ILE A 4 17.53 -0.65 -1.96
N SER A 5 17.57 -1.89 -2.46
CA SER A 5 17.17 -2.16 -3.85
C SER A 5 15.71 -1.80 -4.12
N GLU A 6 14.80 -2.10 -3.19
CA GLU A 6 13.38 -1.74 -3.33
C GLU A 6 13.16 -0.22 -3.32
N ILE A 7 13.94 0.52 -2.52
CA ILE A 7 13.88 1.99 -2.54
C ILE A 7 14.32 2.52 -3.89
N ASN A 8 15.43 2.03 -4.44
CA ASN A 8 15.91 2.45 -5.76
C ASN A 8 14.86 2.17 -6.84
N HIS A 9 14.32 0.95 -6.88
CA HIS A 9 13.27 0.60 -7.83
C HIS A 9 12.00 1.45 -7.67
N PHE A 10 11.65 1.86 -6.46
CA PHE A 10 10.53 2.76 -6.23
C PHE A 10 10.78 4.14 -6.84
N TYR A 11 12.00 4.68 -6.71
CA TYR A 11 12.36 5.93 -7.36
C TYR A 11 12.40 5.83 -8.88
N ASP A 12 12.95 4.75 -9.43
CA ASP A 12 12.92 4.48 -10.88
C ASP A 12 11.46 4.42 -11.41
N TRP A 13 10.56 3.82 -10.63
CA TRP A 13 9.15 3.77 -10.96
C TRP A 13 8.46 5.14 -10.88
N LEU A 14 8.82 5.99 -9.92
CA LEU A 14 8.27 7.34 -9.78
C LEU A 14 8.56 8.24 -10.99
N GLU A 15 9.67 8.02 -11.71
CA GLU A 15 10.00 8.78 -12.92
C GLU A 15 8.93 8.68 -14.00
N THR A 16 8.23 7.55 -14.07
CA THR A 16 7.18 7.28 -15.06
C THR A 16 5.77 7.32 -14.47
N ASN A 17 5.64 7.33 -13.14
CA ASN A 17 4.36 7.24 -12.42
C ASN A 17 4.33 8.25 -11.27
N PRO A 18 4.02 9.53 -11.55
CA PRO A 18 3.96 10.54 -10.51
C PRO A 18 2.79 10.24 -9.55
N VAL A 19 3.09 10.18 -8.27
CA VAL A 19 2.10 10.08 -7.19
C VAL A 19 2.27 11.25 -6.23
N SER A 20 1.24 11.56 -5.45
CA SER A 20 1.31 12.65 -4.47
C SER A 20 2.41 12.41 -3.42
N ASP A 21 2.98 13.49 -2.86
CA ASP A 21 3.96 13.45 -1.77
C ASP A 21 3.47 12.61 -0.58
N SER A 22 2.17 12.66 -0.29
CA SER A 22 1.53 11.84 0.75
C SER A 22 1.62 10.34 0.47
N ALA A 23 1.56 9.93 -0.80
CA ALA A 23 1.72 8.54 -1.22
C ALA A 23 3.18 8.07 -1.11
N ILE A 24 4.13 8.92 -1.51
CA ILE A 24 5.57 8.65 -1.33
C ILE A 24 5.89 8.42 0.15
N ALA A 25 5.48 9.36 1.01
CA ALA A 25 5.69 9.26 2.46
C ALA A 25 5.03 8.02 3.07
N LEU A 26 3.81 7.69 2.64
CA LEU A 26 3.10 6.49 3.10
C LEU A 26 3.84 5.21 2.71
N TRP A 27 4.30 5.11 1.46
CA TRP A 27 5.02 3.93 0.96
C TRP A 27 6.30 3.71 1.75
N HIS A 28 7.13 4.74 1.95
CA HIS A 28 8.35 4.64 2.75
C HIS A 28 8.08 4.24 4.20
N ALA A 29 7.03 4.78 4.82
CA ALA A 29 6.66 4.40 6.18
C ALA A 29 6.26 2.93 6.29
N LEU A 30 5.44 2.43 5.36
CA LEU A 30 5.04 1.02 5.29
C LEU A 30 6.24 0.12 5.03
N MET A 31 7.14 0.53 4.13
CA MET A 31 8.35 -0.20 3.78
C MET A 31 9.31 -0.34 4.96
N HIS A 32 9.52 0.75 5.70
CA HIS A 32 10.31 0.72 6.94
C HIS A 32 9.67 -0.18 8.01
N ILE A 33 8.34 -0.13 8.17
CA ILE A 33 7.63 -1.02 9.11
C ILE A 33 7.81 -2.49 8.70
N ASN A 34 7.61 -2.82 7.42
CA ASN A 34 7.75 -4.20 6.97
C ASN A 34 9.19 -4.74 7.13
N ASN A 35 10.19 -3.90 6.84
CA ASN A 35 11.59 -4.23 7.10
C ASN A 35 11.82 -4.57 8.58
N LYS A 36 11.27 -3.77 9.50
CA LYS A 36 11.33 -4.08 10.95
C LYS A 36 10.55 -5.33 11.35
N CYS A 37 9.51 -5.69 10.60
CA CYS A 37 8.74 -6.92 10.81
C CYS A 37 9.39 -8.18 10.23
N GLY A 38 10.55 -8.06 9.57
CA GLY A 38 11.24 -9.20 8.95
C GLY A 38 10.64 -9.62 7.62
N TRP A 39 10.13 -8.67 6.82
CA TRP A 39 9.61 -8.92 5.46
C TRP A 39 8.40 -9.85 5.42
N LYS A 40 7.42 -9.61 6.29
CA LYS A 40 6.20 -10.41 6.30
C LYS A 40 5.36 -10.12 5.05
N PRO A 41 4.69 -11.14 4.49
CA PRO A 41 3.81 -10.97 3.34
C PRO A 41 2.60 -10.09 3.67
N GLU A 42 2.14 -10.16 4.92
CA GLU A 42 1.06 -9.33 5.46
C GLU A 42 1.47 -8.79 6.83
N PHE A 43 1.20 -7.51 7.09
CA PHE A 43 1.47 -6.87 8.38
C PHE A 43 0.36 -5.89 8.76
N SER A 44 0.00 -5.89 10.04
CA SER A 44 -1.05 -5.01 10.56
C SER A 44 -0.44 -3.69 11.02
N VAL A 45 -0.96 -2.57 10.52
CA VAL A 45 -0.55 -1.23 10.93
C VAL A 45 -1.77 -0.38 11.24
N SER A 46 -1.73 0.30 12.38
CA SER A 46 -2.75 1.27 12.75
C SER A 46 -2.59 2.60 12.01
N ILE A 47 -3.70 3.29 11.74
CA ILE A 47 -3.65 4.63 11.15
C ILE A 47 -2.82 5.58 12.03
N SER A 48 -2.95 5.50 13.36
CA SER A 48 -2.16 6.37 14.27
C SER A 48 -0.66 6.11 14.15
N THR A 49 -0.21 4.86 13.99
CA THR A 49 1.20 4.56 13.74
C THR A 49 1.70 5.21 12.44
N ILE A 50 0.88 5.19 11.40
CA ILE A 50 1.21 5.83 10.12
C ILE A 50 1.27 7.35 10.31
N GLN A 51 0.27 7.96 10.96
CA GLN A 51 0.26 9.40 11.26
C GLN A 51 1.50 9.83 12.03
N ASN A 52 1.91 9.07 13.06
CA ASN A 52 3.09 9.38 13.85
C ASN A 52 4.39 9.29 13.04
N LYS A 53 4.46 8.44 12.02
CA LYS A 53 5.65 8.28 11.17
C LYS A 53 5.71 9.27 10.01
N THR A 54 4.57 9.64 9.45
CA THR A 54 4.50 10.46 8.23
C THR A 54 4.10 11.90 8.49
N GLY A 55 3.53 12.21 9.66
CA GLY A 55 2.90 13.49 9.95
C GLY A 55 1.59 13.75 9.19
N LEU A 56 1.12 12.78 8.39
CA LEU A 56 -0.05 12.95 7.54
C LEU A 56 -1.35 12.93 8.35
N SER A 57 -2.35 13.64 7.86
CA SER A 57 -3.71 13.51 8.35
C SER A 57 -4.31 12.14 7.98
N LYS A 58 -5.32 11.69 8.73
CA LYS A 58 -6.04 10.45 8.42
C LYS A 58 -6.64 10.46 7.00
N SER A 59 -7.20 11.58 6.55
CA SER A 59 -7.78 11.69 5.20
C SER A 59 -6.70 11.61 4.11
N SER A 60 -5.55 12.26 4.31
CA SER A 60 -4.40 12.14 3.41
C SER A 60 -3.90 10.70 3.31
N ILE A 61 -3.81 9.98 4.42
CA ILE A 61 -3.42 8.56 4.45
C ILE A 61 -4.41 7.71 3.65
N LEU A 62 -5.72 7.91 3.84
CA LEU A 62 -6.73 7.15 3.11
C LEU A 62 -6.65 7.38 1.59
N ARG A 63 -6.47 8.63 1.15
CA ARG A 63 -6.27 8.97 -0.27
C ARG A 63 -4.99 8.36 -0.83
N ALA A 64 -3.88 8.53 -0.12
CA ALA A 64 -2.57 7.97 -0.48
C ALA A 64 -2.61 6.45 -0.60
N ARG A 65 -3.35 5.79 0.31
CA ARG A 65 -3.52 4.34 0.30
C ARG A 65 -4.24 3.85 -0.95
N THR A 66 -5.31 4.53 -1.36
CA THR A 66 -6.03 4.21 -2.60
C THR A 66 -5.13 4.40 -3.81
N ALA A 67 -4.42 5.54 -3.91
CA ALA A 67 -3.52 5.82 -5.03
C ALA A 67 -2.40 4.78 -5.16
N LEU A 68 -1.79 4.36 -4.05
CA LEU A 68 -0.76 3.31 -4.06
C LEU A 68 -1.33 1.92 -4.41
N ALA A 69 -2.58 1.65 -4.07
CA ALA A 69 -3.24 0.40 -4.41
C ALA A 69 -3.59 0.33 -5.90
N GLU A 70 -4.11 1.42 -6.46
CA GLU A 70 -4.36 1.59 -7.90
C GLU A 70 -3.05 1.48 -8.71
N ALA A 71 -1.97 2.05 -8.18
CA ALA A 71 -0.62 1.94 -8.74
C ALA A 71 0.00 0.53 -8.60
N GLY A 72 -0.67 -0.42 -7.94
CA GLY A 72 -0.15 -1.77 -7.75
C GLY A 72 1.10 -1.84 -6.87
N ARG A 73 1.28 -0.90 -5.94
CA ARG A 73 2.42 -0.84 -5.01
C ARG A 73 2.11 -1.43 -3.65
N ILE A 74 0.86 -1.35 -3.22
CA ILE A 74 0.38 -1.95 -1.97
C ILE A 74 -0.95 -2.65 -2.18
N THR A 75 -1.27 -3.60 -1.31
CA THR A 75 -2.66 -3.98 -1.05
C THR A 75 -3.00 -3.67 0.40
N PHE A 76 -4.30 -3.46 0.65
CA PHE A 76 -4.80 -3.30 1.99
C PHE A 76 -6.15 -3.99 2.17
N ALA A 77 -6.35 -4.59 3.33
CA ALA A 77 -7.64 -5.09 3.77
C ALA A 77 -8.07 -4.35 5.04
N SER A 78 -9.21 -3.66 4.95
CA SER A 78 -9.83 -3.06 6.13
C SER A 78 -10.70 -4.13 6.81
N ARG A 79 -10.42 -4.42 8.08
CA ARG A 79 -11.34 -5.23 8.89
C ARG A 79 -12.46 -4.31 9.38
N GLU A 80 -13.72 -4.74 9.26
CA GLU A 80 -14.87 -3.97 9.76
C GLU A 80 -14.64 -3.60 11.23
N GLY A 81 -14.73 -2.30 11.54
CA GLY A 81 -14.63 -1.76 12.90
C GLY A 81 -13.22 -1.48 13.47
N GLN A 82 -12.11 -1.76 12.77
CA GLN A 82 -10.77 -1.65 13.38
C GLN A 82 -9.90 -0.49 12.84
N LYS A 83 -9.28 0.23 13.77
CA LYS A 83 -8.31 1.34 13.55
C LYS A 83 -7.00 0.89 12.89
N SER A 84 -6.88 -0.40 12.57
CA SER A 84 -5.76 -1.07 11.93
C SER A 84 -6.18 -1.79 10.66
N ALA A 85 -5.40 -1.59 9.59
CA ALA A 85 -5.56 -2.31 8.34
C ALA A 85 -4.40 -3.29 8.16
N MET A 86 -4.70 -4.42 7.51
CA MET A 86 -3.65 -5.33 7.05
C MET A 86 -3.09 -4.78 5.75
N TYR A 87 -1.77 -4.72 5.64
CA TYR A 87 -1.05 -4.24 4.46
C TYR A 87 -0.16 -5.34 3.90
N SER A 88 -0.02 -5.37 2.59
CA SER A 88 1.03 -6.10 1.88
C SER A 88 1.73 -5.15 0.93
N LEU A 89 3.07 -5.21 0.92
CA LEU A 89 3.88 -4.47 -0.04
C LEU A 89 4.10 -5.36 -1.27
N ILE A 90 3.83 -4.79 -2.44
CA ILE A 90 4.12 -5.45 -3.71
C ILE A 90 5.54 -5.06 -4.09
N ALA A 91 6.42 -6.06 -4.17
CA ALA A 91 7.84 -5.85 -4.48
C ALA A 91 7.99 -5.17 -5.84
N CYS A 92 8.80 -4.11 -5.91
CA CYS A 92 8.94 -3.32 -7.12
C CYS A 92 9.74 -4.06 -8.20
N HIS A 93 10.63 -4.98 -7.80
CA HIS A 93 11.44 -5.81 -8.72
C HIS A 93 10.69 -7.01 -9.31
N ILE A 94 9.58 -7.44 -8.71
CA ILE A 94 8.75 -8.52 -9.23
C ILE A 94 7.66 -7.83 -10.04
N GLY A 95 7.86 -7.82 -11.36
CA GLY A 95 7.12 -7.02 -12.32
C GLY A 95 5.62 -6.95 -12.09
N ALA A 96 5.08 -5.80 -12.47
CA ALA A 96 3.70 -5.32 -12.40
C ALA A 96 2.64 -6.19 -13.15
N GLN A 97 2.76 -7.52 -13.21
CA GLN A 97 1.96 -8.35 -14.10
C GLN A 97 0.74 -9.03 -13.46
N ARG A 98 0.54 -9.03 -12.12
CA ARG A 98 -0.43 -9.97 -11.52
C ARG A 98 -1.67 -9.40 -10.82
N PHE A 99 -1.83 -8.09 -10.68
CA PHE A 99 -2.92 -7.56 -9.83
C PHE A 99 -4.23 -7.16 -10.51
N VAL A 100 -4.31 -7.16 -11.85
CA VAL A 100 -5.52 -6.69 -12.56
C VAL A 100 -6.65 -7.75 -12.59
N LEU A 101 -6.40 -9.03 -12.27
CA LEU A 101 -7.42 -10.07 -12.47
C LEU A 101 -8.37 -10.33 -11.29
N GLU A 102 -8.11 -9.82 -10.08
CA GLU A 102 -8.89 -10.21 -8.88
C GLU A 102 -9.95 -9.21 -8.40
N GLN A 103 -10.02 -8.01 -8.97
CA GLN A 103 -11.05 -7.02 -8.62
C GLN A 103 -12.37 -7.17 -9.42
N SER A 104 -12.38 -8.01 -10.47
CA SER A 104 -13.57 -8.26 -11.30
C SER A 104 -14.58 -9.22 -10.63
N THR A 105 -14.17 -10.05 -9.66
CA THR A 105 -15.02 -11.10 -9.10
C THR A 105 -15.84 -10.70 -7.86
N ARG A 106 -15.69 -9.47 -7.33
CA ARG A 106 -16.46 -9.01 -6.15
C ARG A 106 -17.64 -8.08 -6.44
N ASN A 107 -17.80 -7.56 -7.65
CA ASN A 107 -18.89 -6.62 -7.95
C ASN A 107 -20.13 -7.27 -8.60
N GLY A 108 -20.27 -8.59 -8.49
CA GLY A 108 -21.31 -9.37 -9.17
C GLY A 108 -22.20 -10.18 -8.23
N ARG A 109 -22.78 -9.61 -7.17
CA ARG A 109 -23.97 -10.21 -6.53
C ARG A 109 -24.68 -9.21 -5.63
N CYS A 110 -25.78 -8.65 -6.15
CA CYS A 110 -27.05 -8.36 -5.46
C CYS A 110 -27.83 -7.28 -6.23
N LYS A 111 -28.50 -7.69 -7.31
CA LYS A 111 -29.82 -7.17 -7.67
C LYS A 111 -30.62 -8.35 -8.18
N ASN A 112 -31.69 -8.69 -7.47
CA ASN A 112 -32.90 -9.33 -7.98
C ASN A 112 -33.98 -8.99 -6.95
N HIS A 113 -34.84 -8.04 -7.30
CA HIS A 113 -36.19 -7.89 -6.78
C HIS A 113 -37.12 -8.18 -7.95
#